data_AF-A0A848B608-F1
#
_entry.id   AF-A0A848B608-F1
#
_cell.length_a   1.000
_cell.length_b   1.000
_cell.length_c   1.000
_cell.angle_alpha   90.00
_cell.angle_beta   90.00
_cell.angle_gamma   90.00
#
_symmetry.space_group_name_H-M   'P 1'
#
loop_
_entity.id
_entity.type
_entity.pdbx_description
1 polymer ?
#
loop_
_entity_poly.entity_id
_entity_poly.type
_entity_poly.pdbx_seq_one_letter_code
_entity_poly.pdbx_strand_id
1 'polypeptide(L)'
;MTKEDELMNFLTTKVFGPILDSPNASRELKSGIHLTMGRLRQRDAKGMIQYYWSCLADETAIRFSKEIKREHFTRFEDVMEEFRDRFNDDWLRQ
;
A
#
# COMPACT_ATOMS: atom_id res chain seq x y z
N MET A 1 -16.73 1.44 -10.45
CA MET A 1 -15.48 1.18 -9.70
C MET A 1 -14.39 1.04 -10.73
N THR A 2 -13.39 1.93 -10.71
CA THR A 2 -12.23 1.82 -11.61
C THR A 2 -11.24 0.78 -11.10
N LYS A 3 -10.25 0.42 -11.91
CA LYS A 3 -9.15 -0.46 -11.48
C LYS A 3 -8.33 0.20 -10.36
N GLU A 4 -8.14 1.51 -10.45
CA GLU A 4 -7.50 2.33 -9.43
C GLU A 4 -8.27 2.30 -8.11
N ASP A 5 -9.61 2.38 -8.16
CA ASP A 5 -10.45 2.26 -6.96
C ASP A 5 -10.31 0.87 -6.32
N GLU A 6 -10.29 -0.20 -7.12
CA GLU A 6 -10.16 -1.56 -6.61
C GLU A 6 -8.82 -1.77 -5.89
N LEU A 7 -7.72 -1.32 -6.50
CA LEU A 7 -6.38 -1.41 -5.91
C LEU A 7 -6.27 -0.55 -4.65
N MET A 8 -6.77 0.69 -4.70
CA MET A 8 -6.79 1.58 -3.55
C MET A 8 -7.62 0.99 -2.40
N ASN A 9 -8.77 0.38 -2.70
CA ASN A 9 -9.60 -0.28 -1.71
C ASN A 9 -8.88 -1.47 -1.08
N PHE A 10 -8.21 -2.31 -1.87
CA PHE A 10 -7.42 -3.41 -1.35
C PHE A 10 -6.37 -2.93 -0.34
N LEU A 11 -5.55 -1.95 -0.72
CA LEU A 11 -4.51 -1.42 0.16
C LEU A 11 -5.10 -0.71 1.37
N THR A 12 -6.23 -0.03 1.20
CA THR A 12 -6.95 0.62 2.30
C THR A 12 -7.46 -0.40 3.31
N THR A 13 -8.10 -1.47 2.85
CA THR A 13 -8.63 -2.50 3.75
C THR A 13 -7.52 -3.27 4.47
N LYS A 14 -6.43 -3.60 3.77
CA LYS A 14 -5.41 -4.53 4.30
C LYS A 14 -4.28 -3.82 5.06
N VAL A 15 -3.95 -2.60 4.67
CA VAL A 15 -2.74 -1.90 5.16
C VAL A 15 -3.08 -0.52 5.74
N PHE A 16 -3.74 0.36 4.97
CA PHE A 16 -3.87 1.77 5.37
C PHE A 16 -4.90 2.00 6.47
N GLY A 17 -6.10 1.44 6.33
CA GLY A 17 -7.20 1.58 7.28
C GLY A 17 -6.81 1.14 8.70
N PRO A 18 -6.25 -0.07 8.89
CA PRO A 18 -5.79 -0.53 10.20
C PRO A 18 -4.85 0.46 10.91
N ILE A 19 -3.99 1.16 10.16
CA ILE A 19 -3.08 2.17 10.69
C ILE A 19 -3.80 3.49 10.97
N LEU A 20 -4.58 3.99 10.01
CA LEU A 20 -5.23 5.29 10.11
C LEU A 20 -6.30 5.33 11.20
N ASP A 21 -7.04 4.23 11.36
CA ASP A 21 -8.13 4.11 12.33
C ASP A 21 -7.64 3.76 13.74
N SER A 22 -6.40 3.27 13.88
CA SER A 22 -5.87 2.89 15.18
C SER A 22 -5.61 4.12 16.05
N PRO A 23 -6.10 4.15 17.31
CA PRO A 23 -5.77 5.21 18.26
C PRO A 23 -4.30 5.14 18.74
N ASN A 24 -3.65 4.00 18.54
CA ASN A 24 -2.29 3.72 19.03
C ASN A 24 -1.22 3.91 17.95
N ALA A 25 -1.60 4.09 16.68
CA ALA A 25 -0.66 4.37 15.61
C ALA A 25 -0.04 5.77 15.78
N SER A 26 1.28 5.87 15.60
CA SER A 26 1.99 7.15 15.69
C SER A 26 1.53 8.15 14.62
N ARG A 27 1.69 9.45 14.92
CA ARG A 27 1.31 10.51 13.97
C ARG A 27 2.19 10.46 12.72
N GLU A 28 3.46 10.14 12.91
CA GLU A 28 4.45 9.97 11.85
C GLU A 28 4.04 8.85 10.90
N LEU A 29 3.61 7.70 11.44
CA LEU A 29 3.13 6.58 10.65
C LEU A 29 1.89 6.94 9.84
N LYS A 30 0.88 7.58 10.47
CA LYS A 30 -0.32 8.05 9.77
C LYS A 30 -0.01 9.05 8.67
N SER A 31 0.91 9.98 8.92
CA SER A 31 1.39 10.95 7.92
C SER A 31 2.04 10.23 6.72
N GLY A 32 2.90 9.25 6.97
CA GLY A 32 3.52 8.42 5.93
C GLY A 32 2.48 7.68 5.07
N ILE A 33 1.44 7.12 5.70
CA ILE A 33 0.33 6.48 4.97
C ILE A 33 -0.42 7.47 4.09
N HIS A 34 -0.77 8.67 4.59
CA HIS A 34 -1.43 9.68 3.77
C HIS A 34 -0.58 10.12 2.56
N LEU A 35 0.74 10.27 2.74
CA LEU A 35 1.65 10.57 1.63
C LEU A 35 1.67 9.45 0.58
N THR A 36 1.71 8.19 1.02
CA THR A 36 1.66 7.02 0.13
C THR A 36 0.34 6.95 -0.64
N MET A 37 -0.80 7.17 0.02
CA MET A 37 -2.11 7.26 -0.64
C MET A 37 -2.16 8.39 -1.67
N GLY A 38 -1.62 9.56 -1.34
CA GLY A 38 -1.53 10.70 -2.26
C GLY A 38 -0.70 10.38 -3.51
N ARG A 39 0.44 9.71 -3.34
CA ARG A 39 1.28 9.26 -4.46
C ARG A 39 0.55 8.25 -5.34
N LEU A 40 -0.09 7.24 -4.75
CA LEU A 40 -0.86 6.25 -5.50
C LEU A 40 -1.96 6.92 -6.34
N ARG A 41 -2.73 7.85 -5.77
CA ARG A 41 -3.83 8.57 -6.45
C ARG A 41 -3.40 9.41 -7.67
N GLN A 42 -2.11 9.71 -7.81
CA GLN A 42 -1.58 10.44 -8.98
C GLN A 42 -1.23 9.52 -10.16
N ARG A 43 -1.49 8.22 -10.04
CA ARG A 43 -1.10 7.19 -11.00
C ARG A 43 -2.33 6.47 -11.55
N ASP A 44 -2.20 5.95 -12.76
CA ASP A 44 -3.11 4.95 -13.31
C ASP A 44 -2.88 3.58 -12.64
N ALA A 45 -3.75 2.61 -12.91
CA ALA A 45 -3.68 1.28 -12.31
C ALA A 45 -2.30 0.60 -12.52
N LYS A 46 -1.73 0.71 -13.72
CA LYS A 46 -0.40 0.17 -14.01
C LYS A 46 0.68 0.87 -13.19
N GLY A 47 0.64 2.20 -13.11
CA GLY A 47 1.56 2.98 -12.29
C GLY A 47 1.42 2.69 -10.80
N MET A 48 0.21 2.41 -10.30
CA MET A 48 0.00 1.97 -8.91
C MET A 48 0.66 0.62 -8.63
N ILE A 49 0.54 -0.36 -9.52
CA ILE A 49 1.22 -1.66 -9.41
C ILE A 49 2.74 -1.47 -9.41
N GLN A 50 3.28 -0.67 -10.35
CA GLN A 50 4.72 -0.38 -10.40
C GLN A 50 5.20 0.31 -9.12
N TYR A 51 4.42 1.25 -8.60
CA TYR A 51 4.73 1.95 -7.36
C TYR A 51 4.78 0.99 -6.17
N TYR A 52 3.79 0.11 -6.05
CA TYR A 52 3.77 -0.93 -5.01
C TYR A 52 5.07 -1.77 -5.02
N TRP A 53 5.49 -2.26 -6.18
CA TRP A 53 6.73 -3.03 -6.31
C TRP A 53 7.98 -2.19 -5.99
N SER A 54 7.99 -0.92 -6.37
CA SER A 54 9.10 -0.02 -6.02
C SER A 54 9.25 0.17 -4.51
N CYS A 55 8.15 0.25 -3.77
CA CYS A 55 8.18 0.32 -2.31
C CYS A 55 8.74 -0.94 -1.64
N LEU A 56 8.64 -2.11 -2.28
CA LEU A 56 9.23 -3.34 -1.77
C LEU A 56 10.74 -3.45 -2.04
N ALA A 57 11.24 -2.73 -3.04
CA ALA A 57 12.65 -2.75 -3.45
C ALA A 57 13.47 -1.56 -2.90
N ASP A 58 12.81 -0.48 -2.47
CA ASP A 58 13.46 0.76 -2.05
C ASP A 58 13.88 0.77 -0.57
N GLU A 59 15.15 1.09 -0.28
CA GLU A 59 15.69 1.11 1.09
C GLU A 59 14.99 2.08 2.04
N THR A 60 14.49 3.21 1.53
CA THR A 60 13.74 4.19 2.34
C THR A 60 12.38 3.62 2.71
N ALA A 61 11.73 2.92 1.79
CA ALA A 61 10.48 2.21 2.04
C ALA A 61 10.67 1.02 3.00
N ILE A 62 11.81 0.33 2.96
CA ILE A 62 12.17 -0.71 3.95
C ILE A 62 12.24 -0.13 5.37
N ARG A 63 12.78 1.08 5.55
CA ARG A 63 12.78 1.75 6.86
C ARG A 63 11.36 1.99 7.36
N PHE A 64 10.48 2.50 6.50
CA PHE A 64 9.07 2.72 6.85
C PHE A 64 8.34 1.40 7.16
N SER A 65 8.61 0.34 6.41
CA SER A 65 8.09 -1.02 6.69
C SER A 65 8.50 -1.53 8.08
N LYS A 66 9.73 -1.26 8.53
CA LYS A 66 10.17 -1.61 9.89
C LYS A 66 9.39 -0.84 10.97
N GLU A 67 9.02 0.41 10.71
CA GLU A 67 8.19 1.21 11.62
C GLU A 67 6.77 0.64 11.72
N ILE A 68 6.15 0.32 10.58
CA ILE A 68 4.86 -0.38 10.53
C ILE A 68 4.91 -1.68 11.34
N LYS A 69 5.98 -2.49 11.15
CA LYS A 69 6.18 -3.74 11.90
C LYS A 69 6.28 -3.52 13.41
N ARG A 70 7.04 -2.50 13.82
CA ARG A 70 7.28 -2.19 15.23
C ARG A 70 6.00 -1.80 15.96
N GLU A 71 5.06 -1.18 15.24
CA GLU A 71 3.73 -0.85 15.75
C GLU A 71 2.71 -2.00 15.55
N HIS A 72 3.16 -3.19 15.16
CA HIS A 72 2.36 -4.40 14.99
C HIS A 72 1.26 -4.32 13.92
N PHE A 73 1.46 -3.50 12.88
CA PHE A 73 0.55 -3.41 11.75
C PHE A 73 0.98 -4.28 10.55
N THR A 74 0.02 -4.61 9.71
CA THR A 74 0.24 -5.29 8.42
C THR A 74 1.02 -4.40 7.47
N ARG A 75 2.04 -4.96 6.82
CA ARG A 75 2.91 -4.26 5.87
C ARG A 75 2.57 -4.64 4.43
N PHE A 76 3.23 -3.97 3.51
CA PHE A 76 3.10 -4.28 2.08
C PHE A 76 3.58 -5.70 1.80
N GLU A 77 4.72 -6.10 2.38
CA GLU A 77 5.32 -7.43 2.28
C GLU A 77 4.35 -8.55 2.70
N ASP A 78 3.53 -8.29 3.71
CA ASP A 78 2.64 -9.30 4.31
C ASP A 78 1.42 -9.58 3.40
N VAL A 79 1.14 -8.73 2.42
CA VAL A 79 0.03 -8.87 1.46
C VAL A 79 0.51 -9.01 0.01
N MET A 80 1.82 -9.18 -0.18
CA MET A 80 2.47 -9.18 -1.50
C MET A 80 1.98 -10.30 -2.40
N GLU A 81 1.81 -11.51 -1.87
CA GLU A 81 1.35 -12.67 -2.65
C GLU A 81 -0.09 -12.44 -3.15
N GLU A 82 -1.00 -12.04 -2.25
CA GLU A 82 -2.39 -11.72 -2.61
C GLU A 82 -2.46 -10.55 -3.61
N PHE A 83 -1.61 -9.53 -3.44
CA PHE A 83 -1.53 -8.40 -4.37
C PHE A 83 -1.09 -8.86 -5.76
N ARG A 84 -0.06 -9.71 -5.85
CA ARG A 84 0.45 -10.26 -7.11
C ARG A 84 -0.58 -11.09 -7.85
N ASP A 85 -1.32 -11.91 -7.12
CA ASP A 85 -2.32 -12.81 -7.72
C ASP A 85 -3.55 -12.05 -8.23
N ARG A 86 -3.94 -10.95 -7.55
CA ARG A 86 -5.09 -10.13 -7.95
C ARG A 86 -4.77 -9.07 -9.00
N PHE A 87 -3.64 -8.36 -8.86
CA PHE A 87 -3.30 -7.18 -9.66
C PHE A 87 -2.13 -7.47 -10.59
N ASN A 88 -2.42 -8.22 -11.65
CA ASN A 88 -1.46 -8.69 -12.65
C ASN A 88 -1.81 -8.21 -14.07
N ASP A 89 -1.02 -8.66 -15.05
CA ASP A 89 -1.20 -8.27 -16.45
C ASP A 89 -2.53 -8.74 -17.05
N ASP A 90 -3.07 -9.89 -16.61
CA ASP A 90 -4.39 -10.36 -17.04
C ASP A 90 -5.48 -9.43 -16.50
N TRP A 91 -5.38 -9.03 -15.24
CA TRP A 91 -6.29 -8.04 -14.66
C TRP A 91 -6.18 -6.69 -15.36
N LEU A 92 -4.99 -6.23 -15.73
CA LEU A 92 -4.83 -4.95 -16.47
C LEU A 92 -5.46 -4.97 -17.87
N ARG A 93 -5.56 -6.14 -18.51
CA ARG A 93 -6.12 -6.30 -19.87
C ARG A 93 -7.64 -6.42 -19.92
N GLN A 94 -8.31 -6.66 -18.79
CA GLN A 94 -9.77 -6.71 -18.67
C GLN A 94 -10.40 -5.32 -18.71
#